data_AF-A0A942GFP6-F1
#
_entry.id   AF-A0A942GFP6-F1
#
_cell.length_a   1.000
_cell.length_b   1.000
_cell.length_c   1.000
_cell.angle_alpha   90.00
_cell.angle_beta   90.00
_cell.angle_gamma   90.00
#
_symmetry.space_group_name_H-M   'P 1'
#
loop_
_entity.id
_entity.type
_entity.pdbx_description
1 polymer ?
#
loop_
_entity_poly.entity_id
_entity_poly.type
_entity_poly.pdbx_seq_one_letter_code
_entity_poly.pdbx_strand_id
1 'polypeptide(L)'
;MNEIKENLENQEELSEDMKVLDELTSTEYKWGFVTEIESETAPKGLNEDVIRLISSKKNEPEWMTEWRLKAFRYWQKMEEPHWPNVNYPPIDYQDISYYSAPKQKPQLNSLDEVDPELLKTFEKLGIPLNEQKLLTGVAVDAVFDSVSVTTTFKETLKEKGIIFCSISEAIQEHPDLVKKYLGSVVPYTDNYFAALNSAVFSDGSFVFIPKGVRCPMELSTYFRINAQETGQFERTLIIAEESSYVSYLEGCTAPIRDNNQLHAAVVELVALDDAEIKYSTVQNWYPGDKEGKGGIYNFVTKRGACRGKNSKISWTQVETGSAITWKYPSCILQGDNSIGEFYSVAVTNNLQQADTGTKMIHLGKNTRSTIISKGISAGRSNNSYRGLVKIGKNAEGARNFTQCDSMLMSDQCGAHTFPYIEVENESAKVEHEATTSKVGADQLFYLNQRGIATEDAVNMIVNGFCKEVFNELPMEFAVEAQKLLAISLEGSVG
;
A
#
# COMPACT_ATOMS: atom_id res chain seq x y z
N MET A 1 -24.90 0.07 -57.09
CA MET A 1 -25.45 -1.18 -56.52
C MET A 1 -24.36 -2.16 -56.08
N ASN A 2 -23.11 -2.03 -56.54
CA ASN A 2 -21.96 -2.81 -56.03
C ASN A 2 -21.24 -2.13 -54.84
N GLU A 3 -21.27 -0.80 -54.69
CA GLU A 3 -20.68 -0.09 -53.52
C GLU A 3 -21.48 -0.22 -52.21
N ILE A 4 -22.69 -0.77 -52.26
CA ILE A 4 -23.52 -0.99 -51.05
C ILE A 4 -23.30 -2.41 -50.51
N LYS A 5 -22.82 -3.36 -51.33
CA LYS A 5 -22.49 -4.71 -50.88
C LYS A 5 -21.12 -4.79 -50.20
N GLU A 6 -20.11 -4.06 -50.68
CA GLU A 6 -18.80 -3.95 -50.02
C GLU A 6 -18.88 -3.28 -48.63
N ASN A 7 -19.86 -2.42 -48.39
CA ASN A 7 -20.07 -1.79 -47.07
C ASN A 7 -20.86 -2.66 -46.07
N LEU A 8 -21.50 -3.75 -46.53
CA LEU A 8 -22.19 -4.70 -45.66
C LEU A 8 -21.28 -5.89 -45.29
N GLU A 9 -20.36 -6.29 -46.17
CA GLU A 9 -19.34 -7.30 -45.84
C GLU A 9 -18.27 -6.76 -44.87
N ASN A 10 -17.90 -5.47 -44.96
CA ASN A 10 -16.99 -4.82 -44.00
C ASN A 10 -17.59 -4.55 -42.60
N GLN A 11 -18.89 -4.75 -42.39
CA GLN A 11 -19.51 -4.62 -41.05
C GLN A 11 -19.56 -5.94 -40.27
N GLU A 12 -19.39 -7.10 -40.93
CA GLU A 12 -19.32 -8.41 -40.25
C GLU A 12 -17.90 -8.77 -39.78
N GLU A 13 -16.85 -8.35 -40.51
CA GLU A 13 -15.43 -8.56 -40.10
C GLU A 13 -15.01 -7.73 -38.88
N LEU A 14 -15.65 -6.57 -38.64
CA LEU A 14 -15.45 -5.76 -37.42
C LEU A 14 -15.98 -6.44 -36.13
N SER A 15 -16.62 -7.61 -36.23
CA SER A 15 -17.18 -8.35 -35.08
C SER A 15 -16.30 -9.48 -34.56
N GLU A 16 -15.31 -9.96 -35.33
CA GLU A 16 -14.42 -11.05 -34.92
C GLU A 16 -13.18 -10.51 -34.20
N ASP A 17 -12.57 -9.43 -34.69
CA ASP A 17 -11.47 -8.76 -34.00
C ASP A 17 -11.90 -8.18 -32.64
N MET A 18 -13.15 -7.68 -32.54
CA MET A 18 -13.71 -7.18 -31.28
C MET A 18 -14.08 -8.30 -30.30
N LYS A 19 -14.43 -9.50 -30.79
CA LYS A 19 -14.63 -10.71 -29.96
C LYS A 19 -13.31 -11.32 -29.50
N VAL A 20 -12.29 -11.31 -30.34
CA VAL A 20 -10.92 -11.73 -29.99
C VAL A 20 -10.30 -10.74 -29.01
N LEU A 21 -10.57 -9.44 -29.15
CA LEU A 21 -10.20 -8.42 -28.17
C LEU A 21 -10.98 -8.57 -26.85
N ASP A 22 -12.27 -8.93 -26.88
CA ASP A 22 -13.04 -9.21 -25.66
C ASP A 22 -12.59 -10.50 -24.97
N GLU A 23 -12.22 -11.54 -25.73
CA GLU A 23 -11.64 -12.79 -25.21
C GLU A 23 -10.22 -12.58 -24.67
N LEU A 24 -9.38 -11.74 -25.29
CA LEU A 24 -8.02 -11.43 -24.83
C LEU A 24 -7.98 -10.39 -23.69
N THR A 25 -8.91 -9.44 -23.64
CA THR A 25 -9.08 -8.50 -22.50
C THR A 25 -9.84 -9.13 -21.32
N SER A 26 -10.23 -10.40 -21.44
CA SER A 26 -10.83 -11.20 -20.37
C SER A 26 -9.79 -12.05 -19.62
N THR A 27 -8.53 -11.61 -19.58
CA THR A 27 -7.51 -12.24 -18.73
C THR A 27 -7.93 -12.11 -17.26
N GLU A 28 -8.52 -13.18 -16.74
CA GLU A 28 -8.93 -13.31 -15.34
C GLU A 28 -7.76 -12.96 -14.41
N TYR A 29 -8.03 -12.23 -13.33
CA TYR A 29 -7.02 -11.85 -12.35
C TYR A 29 -6.33 -13.11 -11.81
N LYS A 30 -5.06 -13.31 -12.23
CA LYS A 30 -4.30 -14.56 -12.08
C LYS A 30 -4.09 -14.97 -10.61
N TRP A 31 -4.12 -14.02 -9.68
CA TRP A 31 -3.89 -14.24 -8.24
C TRP A 31 -5.18 -14.42 -7.43
N GLY A 32 -6.32 -14.62 -8.11
CA GLY A 32 -7.65 -14.56 -7.52
C GLY A 32 -8.09 -15.75 -6.66
N PHE A 33 -7.24 -16.76 -6.51
CA PHE A 33 -7.62 -18.03 -5.92
C PHE A 33 -7.75 -17.94 -4.38
N VAL A 34 -8.74 -18.65 -3.85
CA VAL A 34 -9.04 -18.76 -2.42
C VAL A 34 -8.35 -20.00 -1.84
N THR A 35 -7.84 -19.91 -0.61
CA THR A 35 -7.34 -21.08 0.14
C THR A 35 -8.30 -21.34 1.31
N GLU A 36 -8.95 -22.50 1.36
CA GLU A 36 -9.90 -22.84 2.43
C GLU A 36 -9.14 -23.19 3.72
N ILE A 37 -9.08 -22.24 4.66
CA ILE A 37 -8.48 -22.45 5.99
C ILE A 37 -9.58 -22.31 7.04
N GLU A 38 -9.75 -23.34 7.88
CA GLU A 38 -10.63 -23.24 9.05
C GLU A 38 -10.16 -22.11 9.97
N SER A 39 -11.03 -21.10 10.18
CA SER A 39 -10.75 -19.92 10.99
C SER A 39 -11.78 -19.76 12.12
N GLU A 40 -11.34 -19.15 13.21
CA GLU A 40 -12.22 -18.61 14.26
C GLU A 40 -12.46 -17.13 13.95
N THR A 41 -13.71 -16.79 13.64
CA THR A 41 -14.12 -15.45 13.23
C THR A 41 -15.07 -14.84 14.26
N ALA A 42 -14.83 -13.58 14.64
CA ALA A 42 -15.71 -12.85 15.53
C ALA A 42 -17.07 -12.60 14.85
N PRO A 43 -18.18 -12.50 15.62
CA PRO A 43 -19.47 -12.16 15.06
C PRO A 43 -19.39 -10.80 14.35
N LYS A 44 -20.20 -10.66 13.29
CA LYS A 44 -20.36 -9.37 12.60
C LYS A 44 -20.88 -8.31 13.57
N GLY A 45 -20.42 -7.09 13.37
CA GLY A 45 -20.82 -5.95 14.18
C GLY A 45 -19.65 -5.30 14.89
N LEU A 46 -19.80 -4.01 15.18
CA LEU A 46 -18.82 -3.25 15.95
C LEU A 46 -19.47 -2.64 17.18
N ASN A 47 -19.07 -3.15 18.35
CA ASN A 47 -19.48 -2.67 19.66
C ASN A 47 -18.35 -2.86 20.70
N GLU A 48 -18.54 -2.38 21.94
CA GLU A 48 -17.52 -2.51 22.99
C GLU A 48 -17.20 -3.98 23.34
N ASP A 49 -18.17 -4.90 23.20
CA ASP A 49 -17.96 -6.32 23.50
C ASP A 49 -17.05 -6.99 22.46
N VAL A 50 -17.19 -6.65 21.18
CA VAL A 50 -16.29 -7.09 20.11
C VAL A 50 -14.87 -6.57 20.34
N ILE A 51 -14.72 -5.32 20.78
CA ILE A 51 -13.39 -4.75 21.09
C ILE A 51 -12.75 -5.49 22.27
N ARG A 52 -13.52 -5.77 23.32
CA ARG A 52 -13.05 -6.56 24.47
C ARG A 52 -12.72 -8.00 24.07
N LEU A 53 -13.48 -8.58 23.14
CA LEU A 53 -13.20 -9.90 22.58
C LEU A 53 -11.86 -9.92 21.84
N ILE A 54 -11.61 -8.94 20.95
CA ILE A 54 -10.33 -8.80 20.23
C ILE A 54 -9.17 -8.70 21.23
N SER A 55 -9.30 -7.80 22.20
CA SER A 55 -8.28 -7.55 23.21
C SER A 55 -8.01 -8.79 24.08
N SER A 56 -9.06 -9.52 24.47
CA SER A 56 -8.96 -10.77 25.22
C SER A 56 -8.33 -11.90 24.40
N LYS A 57 -8.67 -12.02 23.11
CA LYS A 57 -8.12 -13.04 22.21
C LYS A 57 -6.63 -12.85 21.95
N LYS A 58 -6.18 -11.59 21.89
CA LYS A 58 -4.77 -11.23 21.72
C LYS A 58 -4.00 -11.11 23.05
N ASN A 59 -4.64 -11.41 24.19
CA ASN A 59 -4.02 -11.33 25.52
C ASN A 59 -3.37 -9.96 25.81
N GLU A 60 -4.07 -8.88 25.45
CA GLU A 60 -3.53 -7.53 25.57
C GLU A 60 -3.53 -7.03 27.03
N PRO A 61 -2.57 -6.16 27.40
CA PRO A 61 -2.58 -5.46 28.69
C PRO A 61 -3.75 -4.46 28.78
N GLU A 62 -4.23 -4.19 30.00
CA GLU A 62 -5.40 -3.35 30.27
C GLU A 62 -5.34 -1.96 29.60
N TRP A 63 -4.16 -1.34 29.56
CA TRP A 63 -3.97 -0.03 28.94
C TRP A 63 -4.31 -0.04 27.44
N MET A 64 -4.07 -1.16 26.76
CA MET A 64 -4.34 -1.31 25.33
C MET A 64 -5.85 -1.48 25.09
N THR A 65 -6.52 -2.30 25.92
CA THR A 65 -7.99 -2.43 25.90
C THR A 65 -8.66 -1.07 26.10
N GLU A 66 -8.20 -0.28 27.09
CA GLU A 66 -8.72 1.07 27.33
C GLU A 66 -8.49 2.01 26.14
N TRP A 67 -7.33 1.92 25.50
CA TRP A 67 -7.00 2.74 24.34
C TRP A 67 -7.93 2.44 23.16
N ARG A 68 -8.20 1.14 22.88
CA ARG A 68 -9.16 0.71 21.85
C ARG A 68 -10.58 1.21 22.13
N LEU A 69 -11.04 1.09 23.38
CA LEU A 69 -12.37 1.57 23.79
C LEU A 69 -12.50 3.09 23.67
N LYS A 70 -11.43 3.84 24.00
CA LYS A 70 -11.39 5.30 23.80
C LYS A 70 -11.48 5.65 22.32
N ALA A 71 -10.74 4.95 21.46
CA ALA A 71 -10.79 5.13 20.02
C ALA A 71 -12.19 4.87 19.45
N PHE A 72 -12.84 3.78 19.86
CA PHE A 72 -14.19 3.44 19.43
C PHE A 72 -15.23 4.49 19.85
N ARG A 73 -15.23 4.90 21.11
CA ARG A 73 -16.14 5.94 21.61
C ARG A 73 -15.94 7.29 20.94
N TYR A 74 -14.72 7.58 20.50
CA TYR A 74 -14.42 8.77 19.71
C TYR A 74 -14.96 8.62 18.29
N TRP A 75 -14.67 7.49 17.64
CA TRP A 75 -15.13 7.17 16.30
C TRP A 75 -16.67 7.25 16.16
N GLN A 76 -17.43 6.75 17.14
CA GLN A 76 -18.90 6.84 17.15
C GLN A 76 -19.46 8.27 17.10
N LYS A 77 -18.65 9.29 17.42
CA LYS A 77 -19.03 10.71 17.38
C LYS A 77 -18.59 11.41 16.09
N MET A 78 -17.86 10.72 15.23
CA MET A 78 -17.34 11.26 13.98
C MET A 78 -18.32 11.00 12.84
N GLU A 79 -18.28 11.85 11.83
CA GLU A 79 -18.98 11.64 10.56
C GLU A 79 -17.99 11.10 9.52
N GLU A 80 -18.46 10.18 8.68
CA GLU A 80 -17.65 9.63 7.60
C GLU A 80 -17.34 10.72 6.55
N PRO A 81 -16.06 10.93 6.20
CA PRO A 81 -15.68 11.97 5.26
C PRO A 81 -15.92 11.59 3.79
N HIS A 82 -16.63 12.44 3.05
CA HIS A 82 -16.94 12.28 1.61
C HIS A 82 -16.36 13.41 0.72
N TRP A 83 -15.33 14.11 1.19
CA TRP A 83 -14.67 15.17 0.42
C TRP A 83 -13.67 14.72 -0.68
N PRO A 84 -13.04 13.52 -0.65
CA PRO A 84 -12.08 13.13 -1.69
C PRO A 84 -12.77 12.95 -3.04
N ASN A 85 -11.98 12.98 -4.11
CA ASN A 85 -12.49 12.78 -5.47
C ASN A 85 -12.70 11.29 -5.78
N VAL A 86 -13.48 10.61 -4.94
CA VAL A 86 -13.85 9.20 -5.09
C VAL A 86 -15.32 9.02 -4.68
N ASN A 87 -16.01 8.07 -5.30
CA ASN A 87 -17.39 7.74 -4.99
C ASN A 87 -17.54 6.24 -4.71
N TYR A 88 -18.16 5.91 -3.57
CA TYR A 88 -18.50 4.55 -3.14
C TYR A 88 -19.85 4.51 -2.44
N PRO A 89 -20.56 3.37 -2.49
CA PRO A 89 -21.72 3.14 -1.64
C PRO A 89 -21.32 3.21 -0.15
N PRO A 90 -22.24 3.63 0.74
CA PRO A 90 -21.99 3.62 2.18
C PRO A 90 -21.55 2.25 2.68
N ILE A 91 -20.56 2.23 3.56
CA ILE A 91 -20.03 1.00 4.16
C ILE A 91 -20.91 0.60 5.35
N ASP A 92 -21.42 -0.63 5.34
CA ASP A 92 -22.10 -1.19 6.52
C ASP A 92 -21.07 -1.75 7.50
N TYR A 93 -20.63 -0.90 8.44
CA TYR A 93 -19.70 -1.28 9.50
C TYR A 93 -20.23 -2.38 10.43
N GLN A 94 -21.55 -2.63 10.45
CA GLN A 94 -22.12 -3.69 11.28
C GLN A 94 -22.13 -5.06 10.57
N ASP A 95 -21.93 -5.10 9.26
CA ASP A 95 -21.83 -6.36 8.48
C ASP A 95 -20.39 -6.88 8.33
N ILE A 96 -19.41 -6.17 8.92
CA ILE A 96 -17.99 -6.54 8.89
C ILE A 96 -17.66 -7.43 10.10
N SER A 97 -16.87 -8.48 9.88
CA SER A 97 -16.14 -9.14 10.96
C SER A 97 -14.77 -8.50 11.16
N TYR A 98 -14.48 -8.10 12.40
CA TYR A 98 -13.28 -7.35 12.78
C TYR A 98 -12.14 -8.21 13.33
N TYR A 99 -12.35 -9.53 13.42
CA TYR A 99 -11.32 -10.47 13.85
C TYR A 99 -11.55 -11.82 13.21
N SER A 100 -10.49 -12.35 12.61
CA SER A 100 -10.46 -13.73 12.14
C SER A 100 -9.04 -14.25 12.27
N ALA A 101 -8.89 -15.40 12.91
CA ALA A 101 -7.61 -16.07 13.04
C ALA A 101 -7.75 -17.53 12.58
N PRO A 102 -6.75 -18.11 11.89
CA PRO A 102 -6.75 -19.55 11.61
C PRO A 102 -6.86 -20.35 12.91
N LYS A 103 -7.62 -21.45 12.92
CA LYS A 103 -7.58 -22.37 14.06
C LYS A 103 -6.18 -22.98 14.15
N GLN A 104 -5.56 -22.93 15.33
CA GLN A 104 -4.25 -23.56 15.56
C GLN A 104 -4.33 -25.06 15.23
N LYS A 105 -3.71 -25.46 14.12
CA LYS A 105 -3.36 -26.87 13.86
C LYS A 105 -2.06 -27.17 14.62
N PRO A 106 -1.87 -28.38 15.16
CA PRO A 106 -0.66 -28.74 15.90
C PRO A 106 0.60 -28.51 15.07
N GLN A 107 1.69 -28.09 15.72
CA GLN A 107 3.01 -27.87 15.12
C GLN A 107 3.42 -29.10 14.29
N LEU A 108 3.55 -28.91 12.99
CA LEU A 108 3.95 -29.96 12.06
C LEU A 108 5.49 -30.08 12.09
N ASN A 109 6.01 -31.29 12.29
CA ASN A 109 7.44 -31.54 12.47
C ASN A 109 8.20 -31.73 11.15
N SER A 110 7.50 -31.78 10.01
CA SER A 110 8.12 -31.94 8.69
C SER A 110 7.34 -31.34 7.52
N LEU A 111 8.06 -31.10 6.43
CA LEU A 111 7.55 -30.64 5.13
C LEU A 111 6.45 -31.53 4.53
N ASP A 112 6.46 -32.83 4.85
CA ASP A 112 5.48 -33.81 4.36
C ASP A 112 4.12 -33.71 5.07
N GLU A 113 4.06 -32.92 6.16
CA GLU A 113 2.84 -32.70 6.94
C GLU A 113 2.11 -31.39 6.57
N VAL A 114 2.75 -30.52 5.77
CA VAL A 114 2.16 -29.27 5.30
C VAL A 114 1.00 -29.55 4.34
N ASP A 115 -0.12 -28.85 4.52
CA ASP A 115 -1.31 -29.01 3.69
C ASP A 115 -0.96 -28.88 2.19
N PRO A 116 -1.24 -29.90 1.36
CA PRO A 116 -0.97 -29.87 -0.08
C PRO A 116 -1.58 -28.66 -0.80
N GLU A 117 -2.67 -28.08 -0.29
CA GLU A 117 -3.24 -26.85 -0.84
C GLU A 117 -2.37 -25.61 -0.60
N LEU A 118 -1.65 -25.56 0.51
CA LEU A 118 -0.75 -24.47 0.88
C LEU A 118 0.51 -24.49 0.00
N LEU A 119 1.04 -25.68 -0.28
CA LEU A 119 2.15 -25.88 -1.23
C LEU A 119 1.76 -25.49 -2.66
N LYS A 120 0.58 -25.95 -3.13
CA LYS A 120 0.03 -25.55 -4.44
C LYS A 120 -0.22 -24.05 -4.53
N THR A 121 -0.61 -23.45 -3.40
CA THR A 121 -0.79 -22.01 -3.27
C THR A 121 0.53 -21.26 -3.45
N PHE A 122 1.61 -21.68 -2.79
CA PHE A 122 2.93 -21.06 -2.97
C PHE A 122 3.48 -21.20 -4.39
N GLU A 123 3.25 -22.35 -5.02
CA GLU A 123 3.61 -22.58 -6.43
C GLU A 123 2.82 -21.66 -7.36
N LYS A 124 1.51 -21.49 -7.13
CA LYS A 124 0.67 -20.53 -7.86
C LYS A 124 1.07 -19.09 -7.63
N LEU A 125 1.58 -18.73 -6.44
CA LEU A 125 2.09 -17.39 -6.12
C LEU A 125 3.43 -17.05 -6.81
N GLY A 126 4.04 -18.00 -7.53
CA GLY A 126 5.32 -17.78 -8.22
C GLY A 126 6.50 -17.61 -7.26
N ILE A 127 6.34 -17.99 -5.99
CA ILE A 127 7.38 -17.92 -4.97
C ILE A 127 8.48 -18.93 -5.32
N PRO A 128 9.76 -18.53 -5.44
CA PRO A 128 10.86 -19.42 -5.77
C PRO A 128 10.93 -20.66 -4.87
N LEU A 129 11.26 -21.82 -5.45
CA LEU A 129 11.33 -23.12 -4.75
C LEU A 129 12.23 -23.13 -3.49
N ASN A 130 13.23 -22.25 -3.43
CA ASN A 130 14.06 -22.08 -2.23
C ASN A 130 13.33 -21.33 -1.12
N GLU A 131 12.54 -20.30 -1.45
CA GLU A 131 11.65 -19.61 -0.51
C GLU A 131 10.49 -20.50 -0.09
N GLN A 132 9.93 -21.33 -0.98
CA GLN A 132 8.92 -22.32 -0.62
C GLN A 132 9.41 -23.26 0.48
N LYS A 133 10.63 -23.81 0.33
CA LYS A 133 11.27 -24.68 1.34
C LYS A 133 11.54 -23.97 2.67
N LEU A 134 11.79 -22.66 2.64
CA LEU A 134 11.97 -21.81 3.82
C LEU A 134 10.62 -21.52 4.49
N LEU A 135 9.60 -21.13 3.74
CA LEU A 135 8.24 -20.82 4.21
C LEU A 135 7.48 -22.04 4.74
N THR A 136 7.84 -23.24 4.31
CA THR A 136 7.30 -24.51 4.85
C THR A 136 7.98 -24.96 6.15
N GLY A 137 9.21 -24.50 6.41
CA GLY A 137 9.95 -24.78 7.65
C GLY A 137 9.74 -23.70 8.72
N VAL A 138 9.24 -22.54 8.32
CA VAL A 138 8.64 -21.54 9.20
C VAL A 138 7.18 -21.95 9.38
N ALA A 139 6.64 -21.94 10.60
CA ALA A 139 5.25 -22.29 10.83
C ALA A 139 4.35 -21.50 9.85
N VAL A 140 3.35 -22.15 9.27
CA VAL A 140 2.31 -21.55 8.42
C VAL A 140 1.76 -20.25 9.05
N ASP A 141 1.79 -20.16 10.38
CA ASP A 141 1.53 -18.94 11.15
C ASP A 141 2.33 -17.71 10.69
N ALA A 142 3.59 -17.79 10.28
CA ALA A 142 4.37 -16.61 9.87
C ALA A 142 3.98 -16.02 8.49
N VAL A 143 3.20 -16.76 7.70
CA VAL A 143 2.66 -16.29 6.42
C VAL A 143 1.27 -15.65 6.60
N PHE A 144 0.57 -16.01 7.68
CA PHE A 144 -0.77 -15.49 7.99
C PHE A 144 -0.78 -14.46 9.14
N ASP A 145 0.11 -14.55 10.12
CA ASP A 145 0.47 -13.49 11.06
C ASP A 145 1.57 -12.65 10.44
N SER A 146 1.20 -11.48 9.88
CA SER A 146 1.89 -10.18 9.65
C SER A 146 3.43 -10.05 9.50
N VAL A 147 4.26 -11.05 9.78
CA VAL A 147 5.72 -10.99 9.90
C VAL A 147 6.33 -12.30 9.41
N SER A 148 6.70 -12.31 8.13
CA SER A 148 7.50 -13.39 7.54
C SER A 148 8.98 -13.16 7.84
N VAL A 149 9.40 -13.38 9.09
CA VAL A 149 10.84 -13.45 9.43
C VAL A 149 11.19 -14.89 9.68
N THR A 150 12.03 -15.44 8.80
CA THR A 150 12.60 -16.78 9.00
C THR A 150 13.26 -16.86 10.37
N THR A 151 13.14 -18.02 11.01
CA THR A 151 13.72 -18.29 12.34
C THR A 151 15.23 -17.98 12.40
N THR A 152 15.92 -18.11 11.27
CA THR A 152 17.35 -17.80 11.10
C THR A 152 17.69 -16.30 11.17
N PHE A 153 16.83 -15.40 10.69
CA PHE A 153 17.12 -13.96 10.77
C PHE A 153 16.74 -13.35 12.12
N LYS A 154 15.80 -13.97 12.85
CA LYS A 154 15.43 -13.53 14.21
C LYS A 154 16.65 -13.47 15.15
N GLU A 155 17.53 -14.47 15.10
CA GLU A 155 18.76 -14.49 15.92
C GLU A 155 19.72 -13.36 15.54
N THR A 156 20.00 -13.19 14.24
CA THR A 156 20.90 -12.13 13.74
C THR A 156 20.39 -10.72 14.06
N LEU A 157 19.08 -10.49 13.95
CA LEU A 157 18.46 -9.22 14.32
C LEU A 157 18.55 -8.98 15.83
N LYS A 158 18.30 -10.01 16.63
CA LYS A 158 18.37 -9.97 18.10
C LYS A 158 19.79 -9.70 18.61
N GLU A 159 20.82 -10.27 17.98
CA GLU A 159 22.23 -9.98 18.30
C GLU A 159 22.58 -8.49 18.14
N LYS A 160 21.94 -7.81 17.19
CA LYS A 160 22.09 -6.37 16.97
C LYS A 160 21.10 -5.51 17.78
N GLY A 161 20.27 -6.14 18.61
CA GLY A 161 19.21 -5.47 19.38
C GLY A 161 18.05 -4.95 18.54
N ILE A 162 17.92 -5.39 17.29
CA ILE A 162 16.79 -5.05 16.42
C ILE A 162 15.59 -5.90 16.84
N ILE A 163 14.45 -5.26 17.05
CA ILE A 163 13.17 -5.93 17.31
C ILE A 163 12.37 -5.87 16.01
N PHE A 164 12.01 -7.03 15.48
CA PHE A 164 11.09 -7.14 14.35
C PHE A 164 10.12 -8.28 14.62
N CYS A 165 8.89 -7.93 14.98
CA CYS A 165 7.85 -8.86 15.37
C CYS A 165 6.46 -8.30 15.05
N SER A 166 5.41 -9.08 15.29
CA SER A 166 4.04 -8.58 15.09
C SER A 166 3.73 -7.47 16.10
N ILE A 167 2.82 -6.55 15.77
CA ILE A 167 2.41 -5.52 16.72
C ILE A 167 1.76 -6.13 17.98
N SER A 168 1.06 -7.26 17.83
CA SER A 168 0.46 -8.02 18.94
C SER A 168 1.51 -8.58 19.91
N GLU A 169 2.62 -9.11 19.38
CA GLU A 169 3.76 -9.61 20.16
C GLU A 169 4.47 -8.45 20.86
N ALA A 170 4.72 -7.35 20.15
CA ALA A 170 5.35 -6.16 20.73
C ALA A 170 4.55 -5.54 21.89
N ILE A 171 3.21 -5.55 21.80
CA ILE A 171 2.33 -5.07 22.89
C ILE A 171 2.51 -5.90 24.16
N GLN A 172 2.77 -7.21 24.04
CA GLN A 172 2.95 -8.12 25.17
C GLN A 172 4.38 -8.12 25.71
N GLU A 173 5.38 -8.21 24.82
CA GLU A 173 6.79 -8.37 25.20
C GLU A 173 7.50 -7.03 25.44
N HIS A 174 7.05 -5.95 24.79
CA HIS A 174 7.65 -4.63 24.86
C HIS A 174 6.62 -3.51 25.16
N PRO A 175 5.74 -3.68 26.17
CA PRO A 175 4.60 -2.79 26.41
C PRO A 175 5.02 -1.34 26.65
N ASP A 176 6.10 -1.09 27.38
CA ASP A 176 6.57 0.27 27.68
C ASP A 176 7.03 1.01 26.42
N LEU A 177 7.68 0.29 25.50
CA LEU A 177 8.18 0.86 24.26
C LEU A 177 7.02 1.15 23.29
N VAL A 178 6.09 0.19 23.13
CA VAL A 178 4.91 0.40 22.30
C VAL A 178 4.05 1.53 22.87
N LYS A 179 3.76 1.54 24.16
CA LYS A 179 2.96 2.58 24.82
C LYS A 179 3.55 3.98 24.69
N LYS A 180 4.89 4.11 24.61
CA LYS A 180 5.58 5.38 24.39
C LYS A 180 5.32 5.97 22.99
N TYR A 181 5.22 5.13 21.96
CA TYR A 181 5.22 5.58 20.57
C TYR A 181 3.91 5.36 19.83
N LEU A 182 3.09 4.38 20.23
CA LEU A 182 1.79 4.09 19.62
C LEU A 182 0.86 5.29 19.68
N GLY A 183 0.36 5.73 18.53
CA GLY A 183 -0.50 6.90 18.41
C GLY A 183 0.22 8.24 18.59
N SER A 184 1.55 8.24 18.69
CA SER A 184 2.34 9.47 18.86
C SER A 184 2.56 10.23 17.55
N VAL A 185 2.29 9.60 16.41
CA VAL A 185 2.35 10.22 15.07
C VAL A 185 0.97 10.23 14.41
N VAL A 186 0.22 9.13 14.54
CA VAL A 186 -1.17 9.00 14.07
C VAL A 186 -2.04 8.64 15.28
N PRO A 187 -2.51 9.63 16.06
CA PRO A 187 -3.37 9.37 17.21
C PRO A 187 -4.73 8.79 16.79
N TYR A 188 -5.45 8.16 17.70
CA TYR A 188 -6.81 7.68 17.45
C TYR A 188 -7.79 8.83 17.11
N THR A 189 -7.41 10.08 17.37
CA THR A 189 -8.19 11.28 17.03
C THR A 189 -7.89 11.86 15.65
N ASP A 190 -6.99 11.24 14.87
CA ASP A 190 -6.46 11.83 13.63
C ASP A 190 -7.52 12.00 12.54
N ASN A 191 -8.21 10.92 12.19
CA ASN A 191 -9.26 10.90 11.19
C ASN A 191 -10.18 9.68 11.41
N TYR A 192 -11.28 9.63 10.66
CA TYR A 192 -12.32 8.61 10.81
C TYR A 192 -11.78 7.17 10.72
N PHE A 193 -11.00 6.86 9.67
CA PHE A 193 -10.46 5.51 9.46
C PHE A 193 -9.29 5.20 10.40
N ALA A 194 -8.50 6.19 10.81
CA ALA A 194 -7.49 6.02 11.84
C ALA A 194 -8.12 5.71 13.22
N ALA A 195 -9.26 6.33 13.55
CA ALA A 195 -10.00 6.04 14.78
C ALA A 195 -10.60 4.63 14.75
N LEU A 196 -11.19 4.23 13.62
CA LEU A 196 -11.69 2.87 13.39
C LEU A 196 -10.57 1.83 13.52
N ASN A 197 -9.47 2.00 12.78
CA ASN A 197 -8.28 1.15 12.87
C ASN A 197 -7.79 1.05 14.33
N SER A 198 -7.68 2.18 15.03
CA SER A 198 -7.26 2.20 16.44
C SER A 198 -8.20 1.40 17.36
N ALA A 199 -9.48 1.28 17.04
CA ALA A 199 -10.36 0.43 17.84
C ALA A 199 -10.12 -1.07 17.59
N VAL A 200 -9.86 -1.46 16.34
CA VAL A 200 -10.07 -2.85 15.90
C VAL A 200 -8.83 -3.57 15.36
N PHE A 201 -7.69 -2.89 15.15
CA PHE A 201 -6.54 -3.53 14.50
C PHE A 201 -6.12 -4.82 15.21
N SER A 202 -5.90 -5.89 14.44
CA SER A 202 -5.43 -7.20 14.92
C SER A 202 -4.03 -7.54 14.44
N ASP A 203 -3.64 -6.92 13.32
CA ASP A 203 -2.49 -7.27 12.51
C ASP A 203 -1.54 -6.08 12.34
N GLY A 204 -0.38 -6.33 11.74
CA GLY A 204 0.65 -5.34 11.47
C GLY A 204 1.96 -5.64 12.18
N SER A 205 2.94 -4.76 11.98
CA SER A 205 4.33 -5.01 12.35
C SER A 205 4.87 -3.99 13.33
N PHE A 206 5.78 -4.44 14.19
CA PHE A 206 6.58 -3.58 15.05
C PHE A 206 8.05 -3.73 14.71
N VAL A 207 8.70 -2.60 14.44
CA VAL A 207 10.14 -2.54 14.16
C VAL A 207 10.79 -1.51 15.07
N PHE A 208 11.81 -1.92 15.80
CA PHE A 208 12.65 -1.02 16.58
C PHE A 208 14.12 -1.25 16.23
N ILE A 209 14.80 -0.16 15.84
CA ILE A 209 16.23 -0.16 15.53
C ILE A 209 16.96 0.64 16.61
N PRO A 210 17.89 0.01 17.36
CA PRO A 210 18.59 0.68 18.44
C PRO A 210 19.62 1.68 17.92
N LYS A 211 20.09 2.54 18.84
CA LYS A 211 21.05 3.61 18.54
C LYS A 211 22.32 3.08 17.88
N GLY A 212 22.74 3.73 16.80
CA GLY A 212 23.97 3.43 16.06
C GLY A 212 23.92 2.17 15.19
N VAL A 213 22.75 1.51 15.09
CA VAL A 213 22.62 0.26 14.33
C VAL A 213 22.05 0.50 12.95
N ARG A 214 22.81 0.07 11.94
CA ARG A 214 22.31 -0.11 10.57
C ARG A 214 21.78 -1.53 10.42
N CYS A 215 20.49 -1.66 10.10
CA CYS A 215 19.87 -2.95 9.81
C CYS A 215 20.69 -3.66 8.71
N PRO A 216 21.13 -4.92 8.93
CA PRO A 216 21.99 -5.62 7.99
C PRO A 216 21.29 -6.03 6.70
N MET A 217 19.96 -5.94 6.66
CA MET A 217 19.13 -6.40 5.56
C MET A 217 17.86 -5.58 5.46
N GLU A 218 17.18 -5.73 4.33
CA GLU A 218 15.85 -5.19 4.09
C GLU A 218 14.83 -6.03 4.88
N LEU A 219 14.02 -5.38 5.72
CA LEU A 219 12.93 -6.05 6.42
C LEU A 219 11.73 -6.10 5.49
N SER A 220 11.10 -7.25 5.30
CA SER A 220 9.92 -7.38 4.45
C SER A 220 8.76 -8.03 5.20
N THR A 221 7.56 -7.58 4.89
CA THR A 221 6.31 -8.22 5.28
C THR A 221 5.44 -8.38 4.05
N TYR A 222 4.84 -9.56 3.92
CA TYR A 222 3.94 -9.86 2.83
C TYR A 222 2.58 -10.20 3.42
N PHE A 223 1.59 -9.36 3.14
CA PHE A 223 0.23 -9.54 3.57
C PHE A 223 -0.58 -10.18 2.46
N ARG A 224 -1.26 -11.29 2.79
CA ARG A 224 -2.26 -11.88 1.91
C ARG A 224 -3.60 -11.95 2.61
N ILE A 225 -4.59 -11.28 2.03
CA ILE A 225 -5.98 -11.38 2.50
C ILE A 225 -6.49 -12.78 2.14
N ASN A 226 -6.93 -13.58 3.11
CA ASN A 226 -7.50 -14.90 2.81
C ASN A 226 -8.96 -15.06 3.29
N ALA A 227 -9.30 -14.50 4.46
CA ALA A 227 -10.62 -14.67 5.07
C ALA A 227 -11.73 -13.85 4.39
N GLN A 228 -12.82 -14.53 4.03
CA GLN A 228 -14.02 -13.94 3.43
C GLN A 228 -14.76 -13.08 4.47
N GLU A 229 -15.31 -11.93 4.06
CA GLU A 229 -16.13 -11.02 4.92
C GLU A 229 -15.42 -10.44 6.17
N THR A 230 -14.09 -10.40 6.15
CA THR A 230 -13.28 -9.73 7.18
C THR A 230 -12.79 -8.38 6.69
N GLY A 231 -12.85 -7.36 7.55
CA GLY A 231 -12.14 -6.10 7.30
C GLY A 231 -10.69 -6.25 7.71
N GLN A 232 -9.75 -5.76 6.89
CA GLN A 232 -8.34 -5.80 7.24
C GLN A 232 -7.93 -4.49 7.91
N PHE A 233 -7.56 -4.59 9.17
CA PHE A 233 -7.10 -3.46 9.97
C PHE A 233 -5.73 -3.79 10.53
N GLU A 234 -4.70 -3.20 9.92
CA GLU A 234 -3.33 -3.40 10.32
C GLU A 234 -2.71 -2.12 10.85
N ARG A 235 -1.76 -2.27 11.77
CA ARG A 235 -1.03 -1.15 12.33
C ARG A 235 0.46 -1.44 12.39
N THR A 236 1.23 -0.66 11.64
CA THR A 236 2.69 -0.78 11.59
C THR A 236 3.35 0.38 12.34
N LEU A 237 4.26 0.06 13.24
CA LEU A 237 5.02 1.04 14.03
C LEU A 237 6.52 0.77 13.87
N ILE A 238 7.24 1.73 13.26
CA ILE A 238 8.69 1.66 13.05
C ILE A 238 9.37 2.79 13.79
N ILE A 239 10.34 2.46 14.64
CA ILE A 239 11.12 3.40 15.44
C ILE A 239 12.59 3.21 15.10
N ALA A 240 13.22 4.28 14.61
CA ALA A 240 14.64 4.33 14.32
C ALA A 240 15.31 5.31 15.32
N GLU A 241 16.07 4.77 16.27
CA GLU A 241 16.81 5.55 17.26
C GLU A 241 18.00 6.30 16.62
N GLU A 242 18.72 7.10 17.42
CA GLU A 242 19.81 7.94 16.92
C GLU A 242 20.85 7.18 16.07
N SER A 243 21.26 7.74 14.93
CA SER A 243 22.26 7.16 14.03
C SER A 243 21.92 5.74 13.54
N SER A 244 20.63 5.40 13.45
CA SER A 244 20.18 4.09 12.98
C SER A 244 19.66 4.13 11.54
N TYR A 245 19.59 2.97 10.90
CA TYR A 245 19.05 2.82 9.55
C TYR A 245 18.21 1.57 9.42
N VAL A 246 17.07 1.69 8.77
CA VAL A 246 16.25 0.56 8.33
C VAL A 246 15.65 0.84 6.97
N SER A 247 15.53 -0.21 6.19
CA SER A 247 14.71 -0.22 5.00
C SER A 247 13.71 -1.35 5.13
N TYR A 248 12.44 -0.98 5.02
CA TYR A 248 11.28 -1.82 5.29
C TYR A 248 10.39 -1.86 4.06
N LEU A 249 9.93 -3.05 3.70
CA LEU A 249 9.03 -3.30 2.60
C LEU A 249 7.72 -3.91 3.10
N GLU A 250 6.63 -3.36 2.60
CA GLU A 250 5.28 -3.87 2.72
C GLU A 250 4.79 -4.34 1.34
N GLY A 251 4.53 -5.63 1.19
CA GLY A 251 3.87 -6.21 0.01
C GLY A 251 2.45 -6.63 0.36
N CYS A 252 1.46 -6.33 -0.48
CA CYS A 252 0.09 -6.83 -0.29
C CYS A 252 -0.51 -7.39 -1.58
N THR A 253 -1.11 -8.58 -1.51
CA THR A 253 -1.95 -9.15 -2.58
C THR A 253 -3.28 -9.71 -2.05
N ALA A 254 -4.34 -9.63 -2.86
CA ALA A 254 -5.67 -10.17 -2.49
C ALA A 254 -6.23 -11.18 -3.51
N PRO A 255 -7.12 -12.08 -3.08
CA PRO A 255 -7.93 -12.94 -3.95
C PRO A 255 -9.11 -12.18 -4.60
N ILE A 256 -9.74 -12.77 -5.62
CA ILE A 256 -10.96 -12.25 -6.25
C ILE A 256 -12.13 -12.42 -5.28
N ARG A 257 -12.93 -11.37 -5.12
CA ARG A 257 -14.14 -11.41 -4.29
C ARG A 257 -15.22 -10.49 -4.89
N ASP A 258 -16.47 -10.97 -4.84
CA ASP A 258 -17.64 -10.25 -5.35
C ASP A 258 -18.07 -9.07 -4.47
N ASN A 259 -17.80 -9.13 -3.17
CA ASN A 259 -18.13 -8.09 -2.19
C ASN A 259 -16.93 -7.17 -1.95
N ASN A 260 -17.19 -5.86 -1.81
CA ASN A 260 -16.15 -4.91 -1.46
C ASN A 260 -15.58 -5.19 -0.07
N GLN A 261 -14.25 -5.17 0.03
CA GLN A 261 -13.54 -5.34 1.30
C GLN A 261 -12.86 -4.04 1.69
N LEU A 262 -13.00 -3.66 2.96
CA LEU A 262 -12.32 -2.50 3.53
C LEU A 262 -10.95 -2.91 4.07
N HIS A 263 -9.91 -2.31 3.49
CA HIS A 263 -8.55 -2.32 4.01
C HIS A 263 -8.24 -0.93 4.58
N ALA A 264 -8.08 -0.85 5.90
CA ALA A 264 -7.77 0.40 6.58
C ALA A 264 -6.54 0.22 7.48
N ALA A 265 -5.37 0.54 6.92
CA ALA A 265 -4.08 0.47 7.60
C ALA A 265 -3.67 1.81 8.23
N VAL A 266 -2.91 1.72 9.32
CA VAL A 266 -2.20 2.86 9.92
C VAL A 266 -0.71 2.55 10.02
N VAL A 267 0.13 3.44 9.50
CA VAL A 267 1.59 3.32 9.59
C VAL A 267 2.16 4.53 10.31
N GLU A 268 2.92 4.29 11.36
CA GLU A 268 3.64 5.28 12.15
C GLU A 268 5.14 5.06 12.04
N LEU A 269 5.88 6.04 11.51
CA LEU A 269 7.34 6.01 11.49
C LEU A 269 7.89 7.10 12.41
N VAL A 270 8.90 6.78 13.22
CA VAL A 270 9.58 7.73 14.09
C VAL A 270 11.08 7.65 13.84
N ALA A 271 11.66 8.71 13.27
CA ALA A 271 13.11 8.81 13.05
C ALA A 271 13.72 9.85 14.02
N LEU A 272 14.68 9.41 14.84
CA LEU A 272 15.45 10.25 15.74
C LEU A 272 16.73 10.79 15.08
N ASP A 273 17.63 11.39 15.86
CA ASP A 273 18.79 12.14 15.35
C ASP A 273 19.65 11.29 14.41
N ASP A 274 19.99 11.79 13.22
CA ASP A 274 20.80 11.09 12.22
C ASP A 274 20.24 9.71 11.79
N ALA A 275 18.97 9.43 12.05
CA ALA A 275 18.33 8.17 11.69
C ALA A 275 17.68 8.24 10.30
N GLU A 276 17.69 7.13 9.56
CA GLU A 276 17.07 7.00 8.24
C GLU A 276 16.11 5.80 8.18
N ILE A 277 14.88 6.06 7.74
CA ILE A 277 13.87 5.03 7.45
C ILE A 277 13.52 5.09 5.97
N LYS A 278 13.72 3.99 5.26
CA LYS A 278 13.15 3.77 3.93
C LYS A 278 11.94 2.86 4.05
N TYR A 279 10.80 3.31 3.54
CA TYR A 279 9.55 2.57 3.57
C TYR A 279 9.06 2.35 2.14
N SER A 280 9.09 1.10 1.69
CA SER A 280 8.65 0.71 0.37
C SER A 280 7.32 -0.03 0.44
N THR A 281 6.42 0.23 -0.51
CA THR A 281 5.12 -0.44 -0.61
C THR A 281 4.89 -0.92 -2.04
N VAL A 282 4.63 -2.21 -2.23
CA VAL A 282 4.22 -2.78 -3.52
C VAL A 282 2.88 -3.48 -3.32
N GLN A 283 1.81 -2.90 -3.87
CA GLN A 283 0.46 -3.43 -3.69
C GLN A 283 -0.15 -3.79 -5.04
N ASN A 284 -0.72 -5.00 -5.10
CA ASN A 284 -1.53 -5.46 -6.23
C ASN A 284 -2.82 -6.12 -5.70
N TRP A 285 -3.88 -5.32 -5.67
CA TRP A 285 -5.18 -5.72 -5.17
C TRP A 285 -6.11 -6.24 -6.28
N TYR A 286 -7.28 -6.77 -5.93
CA TYR A 286 -8.33 -7.08 -6.89
C TYR A 286 -9.17 -5.82 -7.19
N PRO A 287 -9.22 -5.34 -8.45
CA PRO A 287 -9.84 -4.05 -8.80
C PRO A 287 -11.37 -4.08 -8.88
N GLY A 288 -11.97 -5.25 -8.72
CA GLY A 288 -13.35 -5.50 -9.13
C GLY A 288 -13.44 -5.99 -10.57
N ASP A 289 -14.64 -6.35 -11.01
CA ASP A 289 -14.89 -6.74 -12.39
C ASP A 289 -14.97 -5.51 -13.34
N LYS A 290 -15.18 -5.76 -14.64
CA LYS A 290 -15.28 -4.71 -15.67
C LYS A 290 -16.47 -3.75 -15.42
N GLU A 291 -17.49 -4.16 -14.66
CA GLU A 291 -18.64 -3.33 -14.28
C GLU A 291 -18.44 -2.59 -12.95
N GLY A 292 -17.29 -2.79 -12.29
CA GLY A 292 -16.93 -2.14 -11.03
C GLY A 292 -17.55 -2.81 -9.80
N LYS A 293 -18.02 -4.05 -9.92
CA LYS A 293 -18.51 -4.84 -8.79
C LYS A 293 -17.35 -5.50 -8.06
N GLY A 294 -17.38 -5.44 -6.73
CA GLY A 294 -16.34 -5.98 -5.86
C GLY A 294 -15.09 -5.10 -5.84
N GLY A 295 -13.98 -5.69 -5.39
CA GLY A 295 -12.70 -5.01 -5.25
C GLY A 295 -12.51 -4.27 -3.92
N ILE A 296 -11.28 -3.81 -3.70
CA ILE A 296 -10.83 -3.36 -2.36
C ILE A 296 -10.93 -1.84 -2.21
N TYR A 297 -11.42 -1.40 -1.05
CA TYR A 297 -11.31 -0.01 -0.58
C TYR A 297 -10.08 0.12 0.30
N ASN A 298 -9.08 0.83 -0.19
CA ASN A 298 -7.77 1.00 0.42
C ASN A 298 -7.68 2.38 1.08
N PHE A 299 -8.11 2.50 2.34
CA PHE A 299 -8.24 3.75 3.09
C PHE A 299 -7.18 3.84 4.17
N VAL A 300 -6.02 4.40 3.82
CA VAL A 300 -4.79 4.21 4.61
C VAL A 300 -4.22 5.53 5.12
N THR A 301 -3.82 5.54 6.39
CA THR A 301 -3.13 6.67 7.02
C THR A 301 -1.68 6.30 7.33
N LYS A 302 -0.74 6.71 6.48
CA LYS A 302 0.70 6.58 6.75
C LYS A 302 1.30 7.93 7.14
N ARG A 303 2.08 7.98 8.22
CA ARG A 303 2.78 9.21 8.62
C ARG A 303 4.10 8.91 9.31
N GLY A 304 5.12 9.63 8.88
CA GLY A 304 6.46 9.63 9.45
C GLY A 304 6.74 10.94 10.18
N ALA A 305 7.33 10.84 11.36
CA ALA A 305 7.83 11.96 12.14
C ALA A 305 9.36 11.93 12.15
N CYS A 306 9.95 12.83 11.38
CA CYS A 306 11.37 13.17 11.43
C CYS A 306 11.61 14.05 12.67
N ARG A 307 11.64 13.43 13.84
CA ARG A 307 11.78 14.10 15.14
C ARG A 307 13.18 14.64 15.35
N GLY A 308 14.17 13.85 14.93
CA GLY A 308 15.57 14.17 15.19
C GLY A 308 16.20 15.09 14.15
N LYS A 309 17.27 15.75 14.55
CA LYS A 309 18.16 16.50 13.66
C LYS A 309 18.73 15.55 12.59
N ASN A 310 18.81 16.01 11.35
CA ASN A 310 19.31 15.23 10.20
C ASN A 310 18.55 13.92 9.94
N SER A 311 17.37 13.72 10.55
CA SER A 311 16.57 12.51 10.33
C SER A 311 15.99 12.48 8.92
N LYS A 312 15.87 11.29 8.36
CA LYS A 312 15.39 11.08 6.99
C LYS A 312 14.30 10.01 6.95
N ILE A 313 13.20 10.31 6.26
CA ILE A 313 12.16 9.34 5.93
C ILE A 313 11.90 9.39 4.43
N SER A 314 11.96 8.23 3.78
CA SER A 314 11.72 8.09 2.34
C SER A 314 10.59 7.09 2.12
N TRP A 315 9.51 7.55 1.48
CA TRP A 315 8.39 6.73 1.08
C TRP A 315 8.52 6.37 -0.40
N THR A 316 8.48 5.09 -0.72
CA THR A 316 8.44 4.60 -2.11
C THR A 316 7.24 3.70 -2.26
N GLN A 317 6.40 3.93 -3.27
CA GLN A 317 5.20 3.12 -3.45
C GLN A 317 4.89 2.86 -4.93
N VAL A 318 4.45 1.64 -5.20
CA VAL A 318 3.84 1.23 -6.48
C VAL A 318 2.50 0.61 -6.14
N GLU A 319 1.43 1.22 -6.63
CA GLU A 319 0.08 0.78 -6.32
C GLU A 319 -0.74 0.52 -7.57
N THR A 320 -1.38 -0.64 -7.55
CA THR A 320 -2.35 -1.08 -8.55
C THR A 320 -3.44 -1.93 -7.89
N GLY A 321 -4.56 -2.06 -8.58
CA GLY A 321 -5.55 -3.09 -8.28
C GLY A 321 -6.60 -2.79 -7.21
N SER A 322 -6.65 -1.62 -6.56
CA SER A 322 -7.78 -1.30 -5.64
C SER A 322 -8.96 -0.72 -6.41
N ALA A 323 -10.20 -1.04 -6.03
CA ALA A 323 -11.37 -0.36 -6.60
C ALA A 323 -11.34 1.13 -6.24
N ILE A 324 -11.00 1.43 -4.97
CA ILE A 324 -10.79 2.79 -4.50
C ILE A 324 -9.53 2.86 -3.65
N THR A 325 -8.66 3.81 -3.97
CA THR A 325 -7.49 4.14 -3.14
C THR A 325 -7.63 5.54 -2.56
N TRP A 326 -7.48 5.64 -1.25
CA TRP A 326 -7.45 6.91 -0.54
C TRP A 326 -6.33 6.92 0.50
N LYS A 327 -5.26 7.67 0.20
CA LYS A 327 -4.04 7.68 1.04
C LYS A 327 -3.23 8.95 0.85
N TYR A 328 -2.59 9.42 1.94
CA TYR A 328 -1.60 10.49 1.87
C TYR A 328 -0.42 10.24 2.82
N PRO A 329 0.54 9.36 2.46
CA PRO A 329 1.78 9.22 3.22
C PRO A 329 2.42 10.57 3.49
N SER A 330 2.70 10.86 4.75
CA SER A 330 3.07 12.22 5.19
C SER A 330 4.40 12.21 5.94
N CYS A 331 5.19 13.28 5.82
CA CYS A 331 6.37 13.52 6.66
C CYS A 331 6.19 14.80 7.47
N ILE A 332 6.32 14.69 8.79
CA ILE A 332 6.48 15.82 9.70
C ILE A 332 7.98 16.03 9.94
N LEU A 333 8.53 17.08 9.34
CA LEU A 333 9.94 17.44 9.39
C LEU A 333 10.20 18.37 10.58
N GLN A 334 10.31 17.78 11.78
CA GLN A 334 10.42 18.50 13.05
C GLN A 334 11.86 18.90 13.36
N GLY A 335 12.82 17.98 13.15
CA GLY A 335 14.22 18.22 13.43
C GLY A 335 14.90 19.08 12.36
N ASP A 336 15.88 19.85 12.77
CA ASP A 336 16.69 20.67 11.85
C ASP A 336 17.44 19.78 10.84
N ASN A 337 17.52 20.23 9.60
CA ASN A 337 18.07 19.52 8.44
C ASN A 337 17.38 18.17 8.14
N SER A 338 16.19 17.90 8.67
CA SER A 338 15.46 16.68 8.34
C SER A 338 15.00 16.64 6.89
N ILE A 339 14.90 15.43 6.34
CA ILE A 339 14.62 15.16 4.92
C ILE A 339 13.39 14.25 4.80
N GLY A 340 12.44 14.65 3.96
CA GLY A 340 11.27 13.85 3.60
C GLY A 340 11.23 13.57 2.11
N GLU A 341 11.19 12.31 1.71
CA GLU A 341 11.11 11.93 0.30
C GLU A 341 9.83 11.12 0.06
N PHE A 342 9.23 11.30 -1.11
CA PHE A 342 8.06 10.55 -1.55
C PHE A 342 8.15 10.27 -3.05
N TYR A 343 8.14 8.99 -3.39
CA TYR A 343 8.19 8.46 -4.74
C TYR A 343 6.98 7.54 -4.95
N SER A 344 6.15 7.84 -5.95
CA SER A 344 4.88 7.12 -6.12
C SER A 344 4.59 6.83 -7.57
N VAL A 345 4.27 5.57 -7.87
CA VAL A 345 3.55 5.16 -9.08
C VAL A 345 2.15 4.72 -8.69
N ALA A 346 1.14 5.30 -9.31
CA ALA A 346 -0.26 4.90 -9.12
C ALA A 346 -0.89 4.59 -10.47
N VAL A 347 -1.42 3.38 -10.63
CA VAL A 347 -2.10 2.95 -11.85
C VAL A 347 -3.57 2.69 -11.57
N THR A 348 -4.42 3.28 -12.39
CA THR A 348 -5.87 3.03 -12.38
C THR A 348 -6.33 2.58 -13.77
N ASN A 349 -7.22 1.60 -13.79
CA ASN A 349 -7.82 1.03 -14.98
C ASN A 349 -9.31 0.71 -14.73
N ASN A 350 -10.06 0.29 -15.75
CA ASN A 350 -11.49 -0.03 -15.66
C ASN A 350 -12.27 1.12 -15.00
N LEU A 351 -12.96 0.88 -13.88
CA LEU A 351 -13.71 1.88 -13.11
C LEU A 351 -13.02 2.25 -11.78
N GLN A 352 -11.72 1.95 -11.64
CA GLN A 352 -10.96 2.28 -10.44
C GLN A 352 -10.89 3.78 -10.21
N GLN A 353 -10.84 4.16 -8.94
CA GLN A 353 -10.73 5.54 -8.49
C GLN A 353 -9.58 5.67 -7.50
N ALA A 354 -8.75 6.70 -7.65
CA ALA A 354 -7.63 6.96 -6.75
C ALA A 354 -7.62 8.44 -6.37
N ASP A 355 -7.63 8.76 -5.07
CA ASP A 355 -7.26 10.08 -4.54
C ASP A 355 -6.06 9.88 -3.61
N THR A 356 -4.88 10.11 -4.18
CA THR A 356 -3.60 9.73 -3.57
C THR A 356 -2.64 10.90 -3.58
N GLY A 357 -1.67 10.91 -2.67
CA GLY A 357 -0.56 11.86 -2.75
C GLY A 357 0.23 11.89 -1.46
N THR A 358 0.69 13.06 -1.04
CA THR A 358 1.57 13.17 0.14
C THR A 358 1.42 14.50 0.85
N LYS A 359 1.81 14.56 2.13
CA LYS A 359 1.90 15.81 2.88
C LYS A 359 3.30 15.98 3.47
N MET A 360 3.99 17.04 3.05
CA MET A 360 5.30 17.42 3.58
C MET A 360 5.12 18.65 4.49
N ILE A 361 5.32 18.47 5.80
CA ILE A 361 5.12 19.51 6.81
C ILE A 361 6.48 19.90 7.38
N HIS A 362 7.00 21.05 6.94
CA HIS A 362 8.29 21.61 7.35
C HIS A 362 8.14 22.46 8.61
N LEU A 363 8.83 22.05 9.68
CA LEU A 363 8.83 22.74 10.97
C LEU A 363 10.24 23.15 11.42
N GLY A 364 11.22 22.25 11.26
CA GLY A 364 12.64 22.50 11.55
C GLY A 364 13.33 23.36 10.49
N LYS A 365 14.49 23.90 10.84
CA LYS A 365 15.34 24.69 9.94
C LYS A 365 15.99 23.81 8.87
N ASN A 366 16.27 24.37 7.70
CA ASN A 366 16.96 23.74 6.57
C ASN A 366 16.37 22.39 6.13
N THR A 367 15.09 22.17 6.43
CA THR A 367 14.39 20.93 6.09
C THR A 367 14.20 20.82 4.58
N ARG A 368 14.29 19.60 4.05
CA ARG A 368 14.18 19.34 2.61
C ARG A 368 13.10 18.32 2.33
N SER A 369 12.34 18.54 1.26
CA SER A 369 11.45 17.51 0.74
C SER A 369 11.49 17.37 -0.77
N THR A 370 11.35 16.13 -1.22
CA THR A 370 11.27 15.75 -2.62
C THR A 370 10.01 14.93 -2.82
N ILE A 371 9.18 15.31 -3.78
CA ILE A 371 7.95 14.61 -4.12
C ILE A 371 8.01 14.30 -5.62
N ILE A 372 8.01 13.03 -5.98
CA ILE A 372 7.89 12.56 -7.36
C ILE A 372 6.69 11.62 -7.43
N SER A 373 5.66 12.05 -8.15
CA SER A 373 4.45 11.26 -8.38
C SER A 373 4.24 11.03 -9.86
N LYS A 374 4.04 9.77 -10.23
CA LYS A 374 3.74 9.28 -11.58
C LYS A 374 2.37 8.61 -11.55
N GLY A 375 1.35 9.29 -12.06
CA GLY A 375 0.01 8.74 -12.22
C GLY A 375 -0.20 8.17 -13.60
N ILE A 376 -0.79 6.98 -13.72
CA ILE A 376 -1.20 6.39 -15.00
C ILE A 376 -2.68 6.09 -14.90
N SER A 377 -3.45 6.54 -15.89
CA SER A 377 -4.90 6.35 -15.95
C SER A 377 -5.26 5.70 -17.28
N ALA A 378 -6.02 4.61 -17.21
CA ALA A 378 -6.47 3.81 -18.34
C ALA A 378 -7.97 3.47 -18.22
N GLY A 379 -8.53 2.86 -19.27
CA GLY A 379 -9.95 2.47 -19.31
C GLY A 379 -10.88 3.65 -19.08
N ARG A 380 -11.72 3.58 -18.04
CA ARG A 380 -12.68 4.63 -17.63
C ARG A 380 -12.38 5.15 -16.22
N SER A 381 -11.14 4.98 -15.78
CA SER A 381 -10.72 5.21 -14.41
C SER A 381 -10.46 6.69 -14.12
N ASN A 382 -10.41 7.05 -12.84
CA ASN A 382 -10.03 8.39 -12.39
C ASN A 382 -8.86 8.31 -11.41
N ASN A 383 -7.76 8.97 -11.76
CA ASN A 383 -6.58 9.10 -10.92
C ASN A 383 -6.40 10.55 -10.49
N SER A 384 -6.40 10.81 -9.19
CA SER A 384 -6.23 12.13 -8.61
C SER A 384 -4.99 12.15 -7.74
N TYR A 385 -4.02 12.99 -8.10
CA TYR A 385 -2.96 13.38 -7.19
C TYR A 385 -3.41 14.55 -6.31
N ARG A 386 -3.21 14.44 -5.00
CA ARG A 386 -3.44 15.53 -4.04
C ARG A 386 -2.30 15.63 -3.05
N GLY A 387 -1.57 16.75 -3.10
CA GLY A 387 -0.38 16.97 -2.30
C GLY A 387 -0.50 18.22 -1.43
N LEU A 388 0.10 18.20 -0.23
CA LEU A 388 0.28 19.38 0.61
C LEU A 388 1.77 19.59 0.91
N VAL A 389 2.29 20.78 0.59
CA VAL A 389 3.57 21.26 1.09
C VAL A 389 3.29 22.43 2.02
N LYS A 390 3.55 22.24 3.31
CA LYS A 390 3.36 23.25 4.35
C LYS A 390 4.69 23.66 4.95
N ILE A 391 5.07 24.91 4.80
CA ILE A 391 6.25 25.52 5.41
C ILE A 391 5.81 26.37 6.60
N GLY A 392 6.13 25.92 7.81
CA GLY A 392 5.83 26.67 9.03
C GLY A 392 6.75 27.87 9.24
N LYS A 393 6.31 28.83 10.05
CA LYS A 393 7.03 30.09 10.34
C LYS A 393 8.48 29.92 10.79
N ASN A 394 8.80 28.83 11.48
CA ASN A 394 10.13 28.58 12.03
C ASN A 394 11.06 27.79 11.07
N ALA A 395 10.54 27.32 9.93
CA ALA A 395 11.27 26.48 8.98
C ALA A 395 12.17 27.32 8.05
N GLU A 396 13.12 28.03 8.65
CA GLU A 396 14.11 28.86 7.96
C GLU A 396 14.96 28.00 7.01
N GLY A 397 15.14 28.42 5.75
CA GLY A 397 15.94 27.71 4.76
C GLY A 397 15.29 26.42 4.22
N ALA A 398 13.99 26.20 4.48
CA ALA A 398 13.27 25.03 3.98
C ALA A 398 13.26 24.97 2.44
N ARG A 399 13.34 23.76 1.89
CA ARG A 399 13.30 23.52 0.45
C ARG A 399 12.34 22.40 0.10
N ASN A 400 11.54 22.60 -0.94
CA ASN A 400 10.71 21.56 -1.53
C ASN A 400 10.87 21.57 -3.05
N PHE A 401 10.97 20.36 -3.62
CA PHE A 401 10.81 20.11 -5.04
C PHE A 401 9.69 19.08 -5.22
N THR A 402 8.69 19.43 -6.03
CA THR A 402 7.54 18.56 -6.33
C THR A 402 7.39 18.41 -7.83
N GLN A 403 7.32 17.17 -8.31
CA GLN A 403 7.05 16.82 -9.70
C GLN A 403 5.89 15.82 -9.75
N CYS A 404 4.82 16.19 -10.46
CA CYS A 404 3.61 15.41 -10.59
C CYS A 404 3.31 15.15 -12.07
N ASP A 405 3.72 13.99 -12.56
CA ASP A 405 3.48 13.61 -13.95
C ASP A 405 2.30 12.65 -14.04
N SER A 406 1.44 12.88 -15.03
CA SER A 406 0.29 12.02 -15.31
C SER A 406 0.34 11.51 -16.74
N MET A 407 0.00 10.25 -16.95
CA MET A 407 -0.11 9.61 -18.27
C MET A 407 -1.54 9.11 -18.49
N LEU A 408 -2.20 9.60 -19.54
CA LEU A 408 -3.50 9.08 -19.98
C LEU A 408 -3.30 8.05 -21.10
N MET A 409 -3.90 6.88 -20.92
CA MET A 409 -3.82 5.74 -21.83
C MET A 409 -5.05 5.62 -22.75
N SER A 410 -6.20 6.12 -22.32
CA SER A 410 -7.46 6.13 -23.07
C SER A 410 -8.07 7.54 -23.13
N ASP A 411 -9.09 7.73 -23.96
CA ASP A 411 -9.86 8.98 -24.07
C ASP A 411 -11.01 9.10 -23.04
N GLN A 412 -11.32 8.02 -22.32
CA GLN A 412 -12.38 7.96 -21.30
C GLN A 412 -11.86 8.01 -19.85
N CYS A 413 -10.54 8.04 -19.66
CA CYS A 413 -9.93 8.13 -18.33
C CYS A 413 -9.66 9.59 -17.91
N GLY A 414 -9.50 9.81 -16.60
CA GLY A 414 -9.24 11.12 -16.01
C GLY A 414 -7.98 11.13 -15.14
N ALA A 415 -7.13 12.14 -15.34
CA ALA A 415 -5.99 12.42 -14.47
C ALA A 415 -6.12 13.85 -13.90
N HIS A 416 -6.17 13.96 -12.57
CA HIS A 416 -6.41 15.21 -11.86
C HIS A 416 -5.26 15.52 -10.90
N THR A 417 -4.86 16.78 -10.79
CA THR A 417 -3.76 17.21 -9.90
C THR A 417 -4.22 18.36 -9.02
N PHE A 418 -4.25 18.15 -7.71
CA PHE A 418 -4.70 19.10 -6.69
C PHE A 418 -3.55 19.44 -5.71
N PRO A 419 -2.63 20.34 -6.09
CA PRO A 419 -1.53 20.75 -5.22
C PRO A 419 -1.97 21.84 -4.22
N TYR A 420 -1.52 21.72 -2.98
CA TYR A 420 -1.67 22.70 -1.92
C TYR A 420 -0.30 23.14 -1.45
N ILE A 421 -0.04 24.45 -1.48
CA ILE A 421 1.23 25.04 -1.04
C ILE A 421 0.90 26.14 -0.02
N GLU A 422 1.34 25.94 1.22
CA GLU A 422 1.19 26.89 2.31
C GLU A 422 2.59 27.30 2.78
N VAL A 423 2.99 28.56 2.55
CA VAL A 423 4.34 29.05 2.92
C VAL A 423 4.22 30.20 3.89
N GLU A 424 4.65 29.97 5.14
CA GLU A 424 4.66 30.98 6.20
C GLU A 424 6.08 31.47 6.54
N ASN A 425 7.09 31.15 5.73
CA ASN A 425 8.49 31.57 5.95
C ASN A 425 9.10 32.15 4.66
N GLU A 426 9.65 33.35 4.74
CA GLU A 426 10.18 34.11 3.59
C GLU A 426 11.47 33.53 2.98
N SER A 427 12.22 32.73 3.74
CA SER A 427 13.48 32.13 3.27
C SER A 427 13.30 30.80 2.52
N ALA A 428 12.05 30.31 2.45
CA ALA A 428 11.73 29.03 1.85
C ALA A 428 11.85 29.05 0.33
N LYS A 429 12.22 27.90 -0.26
CA LYS A 429 12.19 27.68 -1.71
C LYS A 429 11.28 26.49 -2.01
N VAL A 430 10.20 26.73 -2.74
CA VAL A 430 9.21 25.71 -3.08
C VAL A 430 9.00 25.73 -4.58
N GLU A 431 9.24 24.59 -5.23
CA GLU A 431 9.09 24.39 -6.66
C GLU A 431 8.06 23.27 -6.89
N HIS A 432 7.11 23.51 -7.78
CA HIS A 432 6.09 22.53 -8.14
C HIS A 432 5.90 22.52 -9.66
N GLU A 433 6.10 21.35 -10.25
CA GLU A 433 5.90 21.08 -11.66
C GLU A 433 4.87 19.96 -11.81
N ALA A 434 3.97 20.11 -12.79
CA ALA A 434 3.02 19.09 -13.14
C ALA A 434 2.91 18.96 -14.65
N THR A 435 3.06 17.74 -15.17
CA THR A 435 3.03 17.45 -16.61
C THR A 435 1.97 16.40 -16.92
N THR A 436 1.24 16.61 -17.99
CA THR A 436 0.32 15.59 -18.52
C THR A 436 0.86 15.08 -19.84
N SER A 437 0.99 13.77 -19.96
CA SER A 437 1.46 13.05 -21.14
C SER A 437 0.39 12.10 -21.64
N LYS A 438 0.41 11.81 -22.93
CA LYS A 438 -0.36 10.73 -23.55
C LYS A 438 0.63 9.84 -24.30
N VAL A 439 0.35 8.54 -24.35
CA VAL A 439 1.12 7.65 -25.23
C VAL A 439 0.81 8.05 -26.69
N GLY A 440 1.82 8.60 -27.36
CA GLY A 440 1.65 9.13 -28.71
C GLY A 440 1.55 8.02 -29.76
N ALA A 441 0.62 8.16 -30.72
CA ALA A 441 0.50 7.23 -31.84
C ALA A 441 1.82 7.08 -32.61
N ASP A 442 2.59 8.17 -32.76
CA ASP A 442 3.90 8.16 -33.40
C ASP A 442 4.94 7.32 -32.63
N GLN A 443 4.90 7.35 -31.30
CA GLN A 443 5.80 6.55 -30.46
C GLN A 443 5.46 5.05 -30.60
N LEU A 444 4.18 4.71 -30.55
CA LEU A 444 3.72 3.33 -30.76
C LEU A 444 4.05 2.85 -32.17
N PHE A 445 3.76 3.66 -33.19
CA PHE A 445 4.07 3.34 -34.57
C PHE A 445 5.58 3.12 -34.78
N TYR A 446 6.42 3.97 -34.20
CA TYR A 446 7.88 3.84 -34.27
C TYR A 446 8.36 2.51 -33.68
N LEU A 447 7.84 2.11 -32.51
CA LEU A 447 8.21 0.86 -31.84
C LEU A 447 7.66 -0.37 -32.58
N ASN A 448 6.40 -0.32 -33.00
CA ASN A 448 5.78 -1.36 -33.82
C ASN A 448 6.53 -1.59 -35.14
N GLN A 449 6.98 -0.50 -35.80
CA GLN A 449 7.80 -0.58 -37.02
C GLN A 449 9.18 -1.20 -36.78
N ARG A 450 9.62 -1.35 -35.54
CA ARG A 450 10.84 -2.08 -35.16
C ARG A 450 10.56 -3.54 -34.78
N GLY A 451 9.33 -4.02 -34.97
CA GLY A 451 8.91 -5.40 -34.68
C GLY A 451 8.55 -5.65 -33.22
N ILE A 452 8.39 -4.61 -32.41
CA ILE A 452 7.95 -4.71 -31.02
C ILE A 452 6.42 -4.77 -31.03
N ALA A 453 5.81 -5.73 -30.31
CA ALA A 453 4.36 -5.80 -30.20
C ALA A 453 3.80 -4.53 -29.51
N THR A 454 2.55 -4.16 -29.79
CA THR A 454 1.97 -2.92 -29.24
C THR A 454 1.93 -2.93 -27.71
N GLU A 455 1.61 -4.06 -27.10
CA GLU A 455 1.63 -4.22 -25.64
C GLU A 455 3.04 -4.05 -25.06
N ASP A 456 4.05 -4.66 -25.69
CA ASP A 456 5.45 -4.52 -25.28
C ASP A 456 5.95 -3.07 -25.45
N ALA A 457 5.51 -2.39 -26.51
CA ALA A 457 5.83 -1.00 -26.76
C ALA A 457 5.26 -0.08 -25.68
N VAL A 458 4.00 -0.29 -25.30
CA VAL A 458 3.33 0.41 -24.20
C VAL A 458 4.07 0.17 -22.88
N ASN A 459 4.35 -1.10 -22.56
CA ASN A 459 5.08 -1.48 -21.36
C ASN A 459 6.45 -0.81 -21.30
N MET A 460 7.17 -0.72 -22.42
CA MET A 460 8.46 -0.04 -22.48
C MET A 460 8.35 1.47 -22.21
N ILE A 461 7.34 2.15 -22.79
CA ILE A 461 7.10 3.58 -22.59
C ILE A 461 6.74 3.85 -21.12
N VAL A 462 5.83 3.07 -20.55
CA VAL A 462 5.37 3.21 -19.16
C VAL A 462 6.51 2.94 -18.18
N ASN A 463 7.33 1.91 -18.43
CA ASN A 463 8.52 1.66 -17.61
C ASN A 463 9.53 2.81 -17.68
N GLY A 464 9.71 3.41 -18.85
CA GLY A 464 10.51 4.62 -19.01
C GLY A 464 9.97 5.81 -18.19
N PHE A 465 8.65 6.00 -18.21
CA PHE A 465 7.95 7.04 -17.44
C PHE A 465 8.10 6.88 -15.92
N CYS A 466 8.05 5.63 -15.43
CA CYS A 466 8.13 5.32 -14.00
C CYS A 466 9.56 5.11 -13.48
N LYS A 467 10.59 5.19 -14.34
CA LYS A 467 11.98 4.83 -14.03
C LYS A 467 12.53 5.50 -12.77
N GLU A 468 12.24 6.78 -12.56
CA GLU A 468 12.71 7.53 -11.40
C GLU A 468 12.21 6.93 -10.08
N VAL A 469 10.96 6.45 -10.05
CA VAL A 469 10.39 5.82 -8.85
C VAL A 469 10.94 4.40 -8.66
N PHE A 470 11.11 3.62 -9.73
CA PHE A 470 11.65 2.27 -9.61
C PHE A 470 13.10 2.22 -9.14
N ASN A 471 13.90 3.25 -9.44
CA ASN A 471 15.27 3.33 -8.95
C ASN A 471 15.36 3.49 -7.43
N GLU A 472 14.27 3.93 -6.79
CA GLU A 472 14.18 4.10 -5.32
C GLU A 472 13.65 2.85 -4.62
N LEU A 473 13.23 1.82 -5.37
CA LEU A 473 12.91 0.49 -4.85
C LEU A 473 14.16 -0.40 -4.80
N PRO A 474 14.24 -1.35 -3.86
CA PRO A 474 15.26 -2.40 -3.94
C PRO A 474 15.08 -3.21 -5.23
N MET A 475 16.19 -3.66 -5.83
CA MET A 475 16.23 -4.23 -7.19
C MET A 475 15.24 -5.38 -7.40
N GLU A 476 15.11 -6.29 -6.43
CA GLU A 476 14.20 -7.43 -6.51
C GLU A 476 12.74 -6.98 -6.65
N PHE A 477 12.34 -5.95 -5.91
CA PHE A 477 10.99 -5.39 -5.93
C PHE A 477 10.75 -4.45 -7.10
N ALA A 478 11.78 -3.77 -7.59
CA ALA A 478 11.66 -3.00 -8.84
C ALA A 478 11.28 -3.91 -10.02
N VAL A 479 11.86 -5.11 -10.09
CA VAL A 479 11.53 -6.10 -11.12
C VAL A 479 10.10 -6.64 -10.93
N GLU A 480 9.68 -6.92 -9.70
CA GLU A 480 8.31 -7.34 -9.40
C GLU A 480 7.30 -6.27 -9.78
N ALA A 481 7.53 -5.01 -9.37
CA ALA A 481 6.69 -3.87 -9.70
C ALA A 481 6.52 -3.70 -11.22
N GLN A 482 7.61 -3.82 -12.00
CA GLN A 482 7.55 -3.74 -13.47
C GLN A 482 6.67 -4.83 -14.08
N LYS A 483 6.75 -6.07 -13.57
CA LYS A 483 5.90 -7.18 -14.01
C LYS A 483 4.43 -6.95 -13.66
N LEU A 484 4.16 -6.49 -12.43
CA LEU A 484 2.80 -6.20 -11.97
C LEU A 484 2.14 -5.10 -12.80
N LEU A 485 2.90 -4.07 -13.16
CA LEU A 485 2.43 -2.99 -14.03
C LEU A 485 2.13 -3.47 -15.44
N ALA A 486 2.99 -4.32 -16.01
CA ALA A 486 2.76 -4.90 -17.33
C ALA A 486 1.44 -5.70 -17.38
N ILE A 487 1.16 -6.50 -16.34
CA ILE A 487 -0.10 -7.26 -16.23
C ILE A 487 -1.29 -6.31 -16.05
N SER A 488 -1.15 -5.25 -15.26
CA SER A 488 -2.26 -4.30 -14.99
C SER A 488 -2.66 -3.47 -16.22
N LEU A 489 -1.75 -3.36 -17.20
CA LEU A 489 -1.91 -2.56 -18.41
C LEU A 489 -2.19 -3.41 -19.66
N GLU A 490 -2.13 -4.74 -19.54
CA GLU A 490 -2.53 -5.69 -20.57
C GLU A 490 -3.99 -5.40 -20.99
N GLY A 491 -4.27 -5.34 -22.30
CA GLY A 491 -5.60 -5.01 -22.83
C GLY A 491 -6.14 -3.60 -22.53
N SER A 492 -5.33 -2.70 -21.94
CA SER A 492 -5.78 -1.37 -21.51
C SER A 492 -5.58 -0.27 -22.56
N VAL A 493 -5.00 -0.64 -23.70
CA VAL A 493 -4.74 0.22 -24.85
C VAL A 493 -5.62 -0.24 -25.99
N GLY A 494 -6.75 0.46 -26.16
CA GLY A 494 -7.80 0.21 -27.14
C GLY A 494 -8.87 1.25 -27.03
#